data_AF-A0A3B9W718-F1
#
_entry.id   AF-A0A3B9W718-F1
#
_cell.length_a   1.000
_cell.length_b   1.000
_cell.length_c   1.000
_cell.angle_alpha   90.00
_cell.angle_beta   90.00
_cell.angle_gamma   90.00
#
_symmetry.space_group_name_H-M   'P 1'
#
loop_
_entity.id
_entity.type
_entity.pdbx_description
1 polymer ?
#
loop_
_entity_poly.entity_id
_entity_poly.type
_entity_poly.pdbx_seq_one_letter_code
_entity_poly.pdbx_strand_id
1 'polypeptide(L)'
;MSSVFAEKITQYISDYRLLLRKSLNQVERMNRLKALDLKSVTIYSDDLSLYNTAWKILKDIESNGNIPDQGYYSYSGLEKFYTELKTFIDDYTISNDRIIHRIQHTSNLLLEVIQMVSSPGFQHTDQLQDKLFECNKSVVCYGSDDQKQLYLGCLERLSSINRAIFTPVLDHFSEQLEEHRKAA
;
A
#
# COMPACT_ATOMS: atom_id res chain seq x y z
N MET A 1 12.56 -16.35 -8.38
CA MET A 1 11.94 -15.30 -9.21
C MET A 1 11.75 -14.09 -8.32
N SER A 2 12.31 -12.94 -8.70
CA SER A 2 12.13 -11.69 -7.96
C SER A 2 10.71 -11.16 -8.22
N SER A 3 10.03 -10.63 -7.21
CA SER A 3 8.71 -10.01 -7.40
C SER A 3 8.87 -8.70 -8.19
N VAL A 4 7.82 -8.26 -8.91
CA VAL A 4 7.81 -6.95 -9.60
C VAL A 4 8.10 -5.82 -8.60
N PHE A 5 7.59 -5.97 -7.38
CA PHE A 5 7.90 -5.08 -6.26
C PHE A 5 9.39 -5.05 -5.95
N ALA A 6 10.01 -6.21 -5.73
CA ALA A 6 11.42 -6.32 -5.37
C ALA A 6 12.37 -5.78 -6.45
N GLU A 7 12.07 -6.05 -7.73
CA GLU A 7 12.83 -5.51 -8.86
C GLU A 7 12.80 -3.98 -8.87
N LYS A 8 11.60 -3.41 -8.72
CA LYS A 8 11.41 -1.95 -8.80
C LYS A 8 11.98 -1.21 -7.59
N ILE A 9 11.83 -1.73 -6.37
CA ILE A 9 12.47 -1.14 -5.18
C ILE A 9 13.99 -1.27 -5.24
N THR A 10 14.52 -2.40 -5.74
CA THR A 10 15.98 -2.55 -5.93
C THR A 10 16.54 -1.51 -6.89
N GLN A 11 15.79 -1.19 -7.96
CA GLN A 11 16.13 -0.12 -8.87
C GLN A 11 16.11 1.25 -8.17
N TYR A 12 15.04 1.59 -7.43
CA TYR A 12 14.97 2.84 -6.67
C TYR A 12 16.11 3.00 -5.65
N ILE A 13 16.48 1.92 -4.95
CA ILE A 13 17.64 1.92 -4.03
C ILE A 13 18.93 2.24 -4.80
N SER A 14 19.11 1.64 -5.98
CA SER A 14 20.29 1.85 -6.82
C SER A 14 20.38 3.29 -7.35
N ASP A 15 19.25 3.83 -7.81
CA ASP A 15 19.14 5.20 -8.28
C ASP A 15 19.39 6.21 -7.15
N TYR A 16 18.87 5.93 -5.96
CA TYR A 16 19.10 6.76 -4.79
C TYR A 16 20.58 6.76 -4.35
N ARG A 17 21.24 5.60 -4.35
CA ARG A 17 22.70 5.51 -4.12
C ARG A 17 23.49 6.33 -5.13
N LEU A 18 23.06 6.33 -6.40
CA LEU A 18 23.69 7.12 -7.46
C LEU A 18 23.48 8.62 -7.22
N LEU A 19 22.28 9.03 -6.79
CA LEU A 19 21.97 10.41 -6.42
C LEU A 19 22.87 10.88 -5.27
N LEU A 20 22.96 10.11 -4.18
CA LEU A 20 23.86 10.42 -3.05
C LEU A 20 25.32 10.55 -3.49
N ARG A 21 25.77 9.72 -4.45
CA ARG A 21 27.12 9.79 -4.99
C ARG A 21 27.39 11.06 -5.80
N LYS A 22 26.38 11.60 -6.49
CA LYS A 22 26.50 12.83 -7.29
C LYS A 22 26.37 14.09 -6.43
N SER A 23 25.56 14.03 -5.37
CA SER A 23 25.18 15.22 -4.60
C SER A 23 26.00 15.45 -3.33
N LEU A 24 26.64 14.41 -2.76
CA LEU A 24 27.36 14.49 -1.49
C LEU A 24 28.84 14.20 -1.63
N ASN A 25 29.66 14.79 -0.74
CA ASN A 25 31.07 14.42 -0.61
C ASN A 25 31.22 13.00 -0.02
N GLN A 26 32.43 12.45 -0.08
CA GLN A 26 32.68 11.05 0.30
C GLN A 26 32.30 10.74 1.76
N VAL A 27 32.57 11.65 2.71
CA VAL A 27 32.31 11.43 4.12
C VAL A 27 30.81 11.45 4.40
N GLU A 28 30.11 12.49 3.92
CA GLU A 28 28.66 12.63 4.05
C GLU A 28 27.92 11.47 3.40
N ARG A 29 28.33 11.09 2.18
CA ARG A 29 27.77 9.94 1.47
C ARG A 29 27.92 8.66 2.29
N MET A 30 29.10 8.42 2.86
CA MET A 30 29.34 7.21 3.66
C MET A 30 28.49 7.17 4.92
N ASN A 31 28.33 8.32 5.59
CA ASN A 31 27.46 8.43 6.77
C ASN A 31 25.99 8.17 6.40
N ARG A 32 25.51 8.76 5.28
CA ARG A 32 24.14 8.57 4.79
C ARG A 32 23.85 7.11 4.44
N LEU A 33 24.75 6.47 3.68
CA LEU A 33 24.61 5.05 3.29
C LEU A 33 24.60 4.13 4.51
N LYS A 34 25.38 4.44 5.55
CA LYS A 34 25.40 3.67 6.79
C LYS A 34 24.11 3.88 7.60
N ALA A 35 23.63 5.12 7.72
CA ALA A 35 22.43 5.45 8.48
C ALA A 35 21.17 4.78 7.89
N LEU A 36 21.10 4.70 6.56
CA LEU A 36 19.99 4.05 5.84
C LEU A 36 20.21 2.55 5.60
N ASP A 37 21.32 2.00 6.09
CA ASP A 37 21.77 0.62 5.89
C ASP A 37 21.89 0.19 4.41
N LEU A 38 21.96 1.14 3.48
CA LEU A 38 21.97 0.90 2.03
C LEU A 38 23.23 0.20 1.52
N LYS A 39 24.04 -0.45 2.34
CA LYS A 39 25.11 -1.37 1.89
C LYS A 39 24.86 -2.79 2.34
N SER A 40 23.90 -3.03 3.22
CA SER A 40 23.60 -4.37 3.69
C SER A 40 22.98 -5.21 2.58
N VAL A 41 23.47 -6.44 2.47
CA VAL A 41 22.89 -7.46 1.58
C VAL A 41 21.54 -7.94 2.14
N THR A 42 21.31 -7.82 3.44
CA THR A 42 20.07 -8.23 4.10
C THR A 42 18.87 -7.38 3.68
N ILE A 43 19.06 -6.21 3.06
CA ILE A 43 17.94 -5.45 2.51
C ILE A 43 17.25 -6.22 1.38
N TYR A 44 17.98 -7.09 0.67
CA TYR A 44 17.48 -7.85 -0.47
C TYR A 44 17.04 -9.28 -0.10
N SER A 45 16.99 -9.63 1.20
CA SER A 45 16.56 -10.96 1.61
C SER A 45 15.07 -11.19 1.45
N ASP A 46 14.27 -10.14 1.57
CA ASP A 46 12.81 -10.22 1.60
C ASP A 46 12.15 -8.88 1.25
N ASP A 47 10.89 -8.95 0.79
CA ASP A 47 10.12 -7.79 0.34
C ASP A 47 9.79 -6.82 1.49
N LEU A 48 9.69 -7.28 2.75
CA LEU A 48 9.46 -6.39 3.90
C LEU A 48 10.68 -5.50 4.15
N SER A 49 11.88 -6.08 4.11
CA SER A 49 13.15 -5.36 4.24
C SER A 49 13.30 -4.30 3.14
N LEU A 50 12.91 -4.63 1.91
CA LEU A 50 12.86 -3.67 0.79
C LEU A 50 11.84 -2.55 1.04
N TYR A 51 10.62 -2.90 1.44
CA TYR A 51 9.54 -1.94 1.75
C TYR A 51 9.96 -0.95 2.84
N ASN A 52 10.50 -1.46 3.95
CA ASN A 52 10.98 -0.65 5.07
C ASN A 52 12.15 0.25 4.65
N THR A 53 13.06 -0.26 3.83
CA THR A 53 14.18 0.54 3.31
C THR A 53 13.69 1.67 2.42
N ALA A 54 12.69 1.42 1.58
CA ALA A 54 12.13 2.42 0.70
C ALA A 54 11.47 3.57 1.49
N TRP A 55 10.75 3.26 2.58
CA TRP A 55 10.25 4.29 3.51
C TRP A 55 11.35 5.07 4.22
N LYS A 56 12.45 4.41 4.61
CA LYS A 56 13.62 5.11 5.18
C LYS A 56 14.22 6.11 4.18
N ILE A 57 14.29 5.76 2.90
CA ILE A 57 14.74 6.67 1.84
C ILE A 57 13.81 7.88 1.73
N LEU A 58 12.49 7.68 1.68
CA LEU A 58 11.52 8.78 1.63
C LEU A 58 11.68 9.73 2.83
N LYS A 59 11.76 9.17 4.04
CA LYS A 59 11.94 9.96 5.27
C LYS A 59 13.26 10.74 5.27
N ASP A 60 14.32 10.16 4.73
CA ASP A 60 15.60 10.85 4.60
C ASP A 60 15.52 12.00 3.60
N ILE A 61 14.84 11.81 2.47
CA ILE A 61 14.58 12.89 1.52
C ILE A 61 13.75 14.01 2.17
N GLU A 62 12.74 13.69 2.97
CA GLU A 62 11.96 14.71 3.68
C GLU A 62 12.79 15.48 4.72
N SER A 63 13.64 14.77 5.47
CA SER A 63 14.40 15.36 6.58
C SER A 63 15.61 16.16 6.11
N ASN A 64 16.20 15.74 4.99
CA ASN A 64 17.52 16.19 4.57
C ASN A 64 17.56 16.58 3.07
N GLY A 65 16.40 16.69 2.42
CA GLY A 65 16.23 16.99 1.00
C GLY A 65 16.34 18.46 0.64
N ASN A 66 16.78 19.31 1.57
CA ASN A 66 17.31 20.63 1.24
C ASN A 66 18.63 20.46 0.47
N ILE A 67 18.53 20.04 -0.80
CA ILE A 67 19.61 20.18 -1.76
C ILE A 67 19.63 21.66 -2.14
N PRO A 68 20.71 22.41 -1.82
CA PRO A 68 20.80 23.82 -2.14
C PRO A 68 20.59 24.03 -3.64
N ASP A 69 19.79 25.04 -3.96
CA ASP A 69 19.42 25.48 -5.30
C ASP A 69 20.68 25.78 -6.14
N GLN A 70 21.22 24.78 -6.81
CA GLN A 70 22.29 24.95 -7.80
C GLN A 70 21.70 24.70 -9.18
N GLY A 71 20.93 25.68 -9.67
CA GLY A 71 20.49 25.79 -11.06
C GLY A 71 19.07 25.33 -11.35
N TYR A 72 18.46 26.02 -12.31
CA TYR A 72 17.06 25.95 -12.77
C TYR A 72 16.51 24.53 -13.11
N TYR A 73 17.38 23.51 -13.16
CA TYR A 73 17.03 22.13 -13.54
C TYR A 73 17.24 21.09 -12.43
N SER A 74 17.88 21.44 -11.32
CA SER A 74 18.30 20.49 -10.27
C SER A 74 17.15 20.05 -9.35
N TYR A 75 16.18 20.95 -9.14
CA TYR A 75 15.03 20.72 -8.27
C TYR A 75 14.09 19.61 -8.80
N SER A 76 13.97 19.48 -10.13
CA SER A 76 13.00 18.57 -10.74
C SER A 76 13.32 17.08 -10.56
N GLY A 77 14.60 16.71 -10.42
CA GLY A 77 15.03 15.30 -10.38
C GLY A 77 14.74 14.58 -9.06
N LEU A 78 15.05 15.22 -7.92
CA LEU A 78 14.83 14.63 -6.60
C LEU A 78 13.35 14.62 -6.24
N GLU A 79 12.62 15.69 -6.53
CA GLU A 79 11.18 15.79 -6.28
C GLU A 79 10.41 14.76 -7.12
N LYS A 80 10.77 14.60 -8.40
CA LYS A 80 10.22 13.55 -9.25
C LYS A 80 10.53 12.15 -8.72
N PHE A 81 11.78 11.88 -8.32
CA PHE A 81 12.16 10.61 -7.70
C PHE A 81 11.33 10.32 -6.44
N TYR A 82 11.20 11.30 -5.53
CA TYR A 82 10.41 11.17 -4.31
C TYR A 82 8.96 10.85 -4.63
N THR A 83 8.35 11.60 -5.56
CA THR A 83 6.95 11.43 -5.95
C THR A 83 6.70 10.06 -6.57
N GLU A 84 7.58 9.62 -7.47
CA GLU A 84 7.47 8.30 -8.12
C GLU A 84 7.63 7.16 -7.12
N LEU A 85 8.64 7.24 -6.24
CA LEU A 85 8.86 6.23 -5.20
C LEU A 85 7.69 6.17 -4.22
N LYS A 86 7.21 7.33 -3.75
CA LYS A 86 6.10 7.43 -2.80
C LYS A 86 4.82 6.84 -3.39
N THR A 87 4.45 7.29 -4.59
CA THR A 87 3.27 6.76 -5.30
C THR A 87 3.37 5.25 -5.45
N PHE A 88 4.54 4.74 -5.84
CA PHE A 88 4.74 3.30 -6.01
C PHE A 88 4.59 2.53 -4.69
N ILE A 89 5.14 3.01 -3.57
CA ILE A 89 5.03 2.33 -2.27
C ILE A 89 3.62 2.43 -1.70
N ASP A 90 2.92 3.55 -1.95
CA ASP A 90 1.55 3.78 -1.50
C ASP A 90 0.55 2.81 -2.14
N ASP A 91 0.89 2.15 -3.25
CA ASP A 91 0.09 1.06 -3.84
C ASP A 91 0.22 -0.26 -3.05
N TYR A 92 1.12 -0.35 -2.08
CA TYR A 92 1.42 -1.57 -1.32
C TYR A 92 1.18 -1.39 0.18
N THR A 93 0.85 -2.49 0.85
CA THR A 93 0.69 -2.54 2.31
C THR A 93 1.24 -3.86 2.84
N ILE A 94 1.45 -3.92 4.16
CA ILE A 94 1.84 -5.14 4.87
C ILE A 94 0.56 -5.81 5.38
N SER A 95 0.38 -7.09 5.04
CA SER A 95 -0.66 -7.94 5.60
C SER A 95 -0.08 -9.33 5.88
N ASN A 96 -0.23 -9.83 7.11
CA ASN A 96 0.30 -11.12 7.55
C ASN A 96 1.78 -11.34 7.17
N ASP A 97 2.65 -10.37 7.50
CA ASP A 97 4.09 -10.37 7.17
C ASP A 97 4.42 -10.51 5.68
N ARG A 98 3.49 -10.10 4.80
CA ARG A 98 3.70 -10.08 3.36
C ARG A 98 3.34 -8.72 2.77
N ILE A 99 4.11 -8.33 1.76
CA ILE A 99 3.79 -7.17 0.93
C ILE A 99 2.70 -7.57 -0.06
N ILE A 100 1.59 -6.84 -0.02
CA ILE A 100 0.45 -7.03 -0.91
C ILE A 100 0.15 -5.74 -1.66
N HIS A 101 -0.23 -5.86 -2.93
CA HIS A 101 -0.72 -4.72 -3.70
C HIS A 101 -2.18 -4.45 -3.31
N ARG A 102 -2.44 -3.23 -2.83
CA ARG A 102 -3.71 -2.79 -2.21
C ARG A 102 -4.92 -3.04 -3.12
N ILE A 103 -4.89 -2.53 -4.35
CA ILE A 103 -6.00 -2.65 -5.31
C ILE A 103 -6.25 -4.12 -5.72
N GLN A 104 -5.19 -4.89 -5.98
CA GLN A 104 -5.31 -6.29 -6.38
C GLN A 104 -5.89 -7.14 -5.24
N HIS A 105 -5.42 -6.91 -4.01
CA HIS A 105 -5.93 -7.58 -2.83
C HIS A 105 -7.42 -7.31 -2.63
N THR A 106 -7.85 -6.04 -2.70
CA THR A 106 -9.26 -5.67 -2.60
C THR A 106 -10.11 -6.30 -3.71
N SER A 107 -9.60 -6.33 -4.95
CA SER A 107 -10.31 -6.96 -6.07
C SER A 107 -10.50 -8.47 -5.85
N ASN A 108 -9.46 -9.15 -5.36
CA ASN A 108 -9.52 -10.58 -5.05
C ASN A 108 -10.51 -10.87 -3.91
N LEU A 109 -10.47 -10.07 -2.84
CA LEU A 109 -11.42 -10.20 -1.73
C LEU A 109 -12.88 -9.98 -2.19
N LEU A 110 -13.12 -8.99 -3.05
CA LEU A 110 -14.44 -8.75 -3.63
C LEU A 110 -14.93 -9.95 -4.45
N LEU A 111 -14.07 -10.54 -5.27
CA LEU A 111 -14.42 -11.73 -6.05
C LEU A 111 -14.71 -12.94 -5.16
N GLU A 112 -13.89 -13.17 -4.13
CA GLU A 112 -14.13 -14.22 -3.14
C GLU A 112 -15.49 -14.05 -2.47
N VAL A 113 -15.82 -12.83 -2.03
CA VAL A 113 -17.12 -12.51 -1.43
C VAL A 113 -18.26 -12.80 -2.40
N ILE A 114 -18.16 -12.35 -3.65
CA ILE A 114 -19.18 -12.60 -4.68
C ILE A 114 -19.40 -14.11 -4.86
N GLN A 115 -18.32 -14.89 -4.93
CA GLN A 115 -18.40 -16.34 -5.07
C GLN A 115 -19.07 -17.00 -3.86
N MET A 116 -18.69 -16.60 -2.64
CA MET A 116 -19.26 -17.16 -1.42
C MET A 116 -20.76 -16.85 -1.29
N VAL A 117 -21.17 -15.62 -1.60
CA VAL A 117 -22.58 -15.21 -1.57
C VAL A 117 -23.41 -15.95 -2.62
N SER A 118 -22.82 -16.22 -3.79
CA SER A 118 -23.47 -16.93 -4.89
C SER A 118 -23.51 -18.45 -4.68
N SER A 119 -22.81 -18.97 -3.67
CA SER A 119 -22.71 -20.40 -3.40
C SER A 119 -23.92 -20.90 -2.60
N PRO A 120 -24.66 -21.92 -3.06
CA PRO A 120 -25.78 -22.49 -2.33
C PRO A 120 -25.34 -23.01 -0.95
N GLY A 121 -26.03 -22.59 0.12
CA GLY A 121 -25.79 -23.07 1.48
C GLY A 121 -24.68 -22.37 2.26
N PHE A 122 -23.84 -21.55 1.62
CA PHE A 122 -22.78 -20.80 2.31
C PHE A 122 -23.30 -19.53 3.03
N GLN A 123 -24.53 -19.14 2.70
CA GLN A 123 -25.23 -17.95 3.20
C GLN A 123 -25.55 -17.99 4.70
N HIS A 124 -25.16 -19.03 5.46
CA HIS A 124 -25.55 -19.21 6.86
C HIS A 124 -24.35 -19.51 7.78
N THR A 125 -23.14 -19.14 7.36
CA THR A 125 -21.91 -19.42 8.12
C THR A 125 -21.34 -18.16 8.74
N ASP A 126 -20.95 -18.21 10.01
CA ASP A 126 -20.24 -17.11 10.68
C ASP A 126 -18.94 -16.73 9.94
N GLN A 127 -18.32 -17.72 9.30
CA GLN A 127 -17.14 -17.54 8.43
C GLN A 127 -17.39 -16.59 7.25
N LEU A 128 -18.61 -16.56 6.69
CA LEU A 128 -18.97 -15.61 5.64
C LEU A 128 -18.99 -14.18 6.20
N GLN A 129 -19.54 -14.01 7.40
CA GLN A 129 -19.65 -12.71 8.02
C GLN A 129 -18.28 -12.13 8.40
N ASP A 130 -17.39 -12.95 8.95
CA ASP A 130 -16.01 -12.55 9.27
C ASP A 130 -15.26 -12.11 8.00
N LYS A 131 -15.33 -12.91 6.93
CA LYS A 131 -14.71 -12.54 5.65
C LYS A 131 -15.30 -11.28 5.03
N LEU A 132 -16.61 -11.05 5.21
CA LEU A 132 -17.25 -9.83 4.77
C LEU A 132 -16.77 -8.61 5.57
N PHE A 133 -16.54 -8.74 6.88
CA PHE A 133 -15.96 -7.67 7.68
C PHE A 133 -14.50 -7.37 7.29
N GLU A 134 -13.71 -8.39 6.98
CA GLU A 134 -12.37 -8.19 6.42
C GLU A 134 -12.42 -7.48 5.07
N CYS A 135 -13.35 -7.89 4.21
CA CYS A 135 -13.57 -7.26 2.90
C CYS A 135 -13.98 -5.79 3.07
N ASN A 136 -14.89 -5.47 4.00
CA ASN A 136 -15.26 -4.09 4.34
C ASN A 136 -14.02 -3.23 4.63
N LYS A 137 -13.15 -3.69 5.54
CA LYS A 137 -11.92 -2.95 5.90
C LYS A 137 -11.02 -2.75 4.68
N SER A 138 -10.80 -3.79 3.87
CA SER A 138 -9.95 -3.68 2.68
C SER A 138 -10.54 -2.74 1.63
N VAL A 139 -11.84 -2.82 1.35
CA VAL A 139 -12.51 -1.96 0.38
C VAL A 139 -12.51 -0.49 0.83
N VAL A 140 -12.71 -0.23 2.12
CA VAL A 140 -12.64 1.13 2.65
C VAL A 140 -11.23 1.72 2.52
N CYS A 141 -10.22 0.98 2.98
CA CYS A 141 -8.84 1.46 3.01
C CYS A 141 -8.20 1.56 1.63
N TYR A 142 -8.56 0.65 0.71
CA TYR A 142 -7.78 0.42 -0.51
C TYR A 142 -8.61 0.41 -1.80
N GLY A 143 -9.94 0.39 -1.70
CA GLY A 143 -10.81 0.42 -2.86
C GLY A 143 -10.84 1.80 -3.51
N SER A 144 -10.93 1.84 -4.84
CA SER A 144 -11.32 3.06 -5.55
C SER A 144 -12.75 3.46 -5.19
N ASP A 145 -13.12 4.70 -5.48
CA ASP A 145 -14.50 5.16 -5.25
C ASP A 145 -15.52 4.32 -6.01
N ASP A 146 -15.21 3.91 -7.25
CA ASP A 146 -16.04 3.00 -8.03
C ASP A 146 -16.19 1.62 -7.35
N GLN A 147 -15.10 1.08 -6.80
CA GLN A 147 -15.15 -0.20 -6.07
C GLN A 147 -15.97 -0.07 -4.78
N LYS A 148 -15.86 1.04 -4.05
CA LYS A 148 -16.64 1.32 -2.85
C LYS A 148 -18.14 1.41 -3.17
N GLN A 149 -18.51 2.14 -4.23
CA GLN A 149 -19.90 2.28 -4.66
C GLN A 149 -20.48 0.94 -5.16
N LEU A 150 -19.72 0.20 -5.97
CA LEU A 150 -20.13 -1.12 -6.45
C LEU A 150 -20.38 -2.08 -5.27
N TYR A 151 -19.48 -2.08 -4.28
CA TYR A 151 -19.59 -2.95 -3.12
C TYR A 151 -20.76 -2.56 -2.22
N LEU A 152 -20.98 -1.26 -1.98
CA LEU A 152 -22.14 -0.75 -1.26
C LEU A 152 -23.45 -1.24 -1.89
N GLY A 153 -23.62 -1.05 -3.20
CA GLY A 153 -24.82 -1.50 -3.92
C GLY A 153 -24.98 -3.02 -3.95
N CYS A 154 -23.90 -3.79 -3.79
CA CYS A 154 -23.98 -5.24 -3.56
C CYS A 154 -24.50 -5.55 -2.15
N LEU A 155 -23.94 -4.94 -1.11
CA LEU A 155 -24.35 -5.16 0.27
C LEU A 155 -25.82 -4.73 0.52
N GLU A 156 -26.26 -3.61 -0.06
CA GLU A 156 -27.66 -3.17 0.02
C GLU A 156 -28.63 -4.19 -0.59
N ARG A 157 -28.30 -4.70 -1.79
CA ARG A 157 -29.09 -5.76 -2.44
C ARG A 157 -29.11 -7.03 -1.60
N LEU A 158 -27.97 -7.44 -1.02
CA LEU A 158 -27.89 -8.65 -0.20
C LEU A 158 -28.63 -8.50 1.14
N SER A 159 -28.57 -7.32 1.76
CA SER A 159 -29.33 -6.97 2.96
C SER A 159 -30.84 -7.03 2.70
N SER A 160 -31.30 -6.67 1.50
CA SER A 160 -32.72 -6.83 1.12
C SER A 160 -33.17 -8.29 1.05
N ILE A 161 -32.25 -9.22 0.75
CA ILE A 161 -32.51 -10.67 0.63
C ILE A 161 -32.41 -11.37 1.99
N ASN A 162 -31.36 -11.09 2.75
CA ASN A 162 -31.12 -11.70 4.07
C ASN A 162 -30.58 -10.67 5.07
N ARG A 163 -31.51 -10.01 5.76
CA ARG A 163 -31.19 -8.96 6.75
C ARG A 163 -30.33 -9.45 7.90
N ALA A 164 -30.58 -10.65 8.40
CA ALA A 164 -29.91 -11.16 9.61
C ALA A 164 -28.39 -11.21 9.45
N ILE A 165 -27.90 -11.50 8.24
CA ILE A 165 -26.47 -11.69 7.97
C ILE A 165 -25.84 -10.45 7.35
N PHE A 166 -26.54 -9.80 6.42
CA PHE A 166 -25.95 -8.71 5.64
C PHE A 166 -26.22 -7.31 6.19
N THR A 167 -27.25 -7.10 7.03
CA THR A 167 -27.46 -5.79 7.67
C THR A 167 -26.28 -5.41 8.59
N PRO A 168 -25.78 -6.29 9.48
CA PRO A 168 -24.59 -5.96 10.29
C PRO A 168 -23.34 -5.68 9.45
N VAL A 169 -23.18 -6.38 8.32
CA VAL A 169 -22.06 -6.16 7.39
C VAL A 169 -22.18 -4.81 6.68
N LEU A 170 -23.38 -4.44 6.24
CA LEU A 170 -23.65 -3.15 5.61
C LEU A 170 -23.41 -2.01 6.60
N ASP A 171 -23.92 -2.11 7.82
CA ASP A 171 -23.75 -1.11 8.87
C ASP A 171 -22.26 -0.92 9.19
N HIS A 172 -21.51 -2.00 9.37
CA HIS A 172 -20.06 -1.95 9.55
C HIS A 172 -19.35 -1.29 8.36
N PHE A 173 -19.77 -1.55 7.12
CA PHE A 173 -19.15 -0.91 5.95
C PHE A 173 -19.39 0.61 5.94
N SER A 174 -20.61 1.04 6.25
CA SER A 174 -20.97 2.45 6.36
C SER A 174 -20.20 3.16 7.48
N GLU A 175 -20.08 2.52 8.66
CA GLU A 175 -19.29 3.03 9.77
C GLU A 175 -17.81 3.20 9.39
N GLN A 176 -17.21 2.18 8.79
CA GLN A 176 -15.81 2.23 8.35
C GLN A 176 -15.57 3.31 7.29
N LEU A 177 -16.50 3.51 6.35
CA LEU A 177 -16.42 4.60 5.37
C LEU A 177 -16.41 5.98 6.02
N GLU A 178 -17.26 6.21 7.02
CA GLU A 178 -17.34 7.48 7.74
C GLU A 178 -16.11 7.72 8.62
N GLU A 179 -15.60 6.69 9.29
CA GLU A 179 -14.36 6.77 10.06
C GLU A 179 -13.17 7.11 9.17
N HIS A 180 -13.03 6.42 8.03
CA HIS A 180 -11.94 6.65 7.09
C HIS A 180 -12.00 8.06 6.46
N ARG A 181 -13.20 8.60 6.20
CA ARG A 181 -13.36 9.99 5.72
C ARG A 181 -12.91 11.03 6.75
N LYS A 182 -13.05 10.75 8.04
CA LYS A 182 -12.62 11.64 9.12
C LYS A 182 -11.11 11.58 9.37
N ALA A 183 -10.47 10.46 9.03
CA ALA A 183 -9.05 10.21 9.24
C ALA A 183 -8.16 10.62 8.05
N ALA A 184 -8.75 10.75 6.86
CA ALA A 184 -8.09 11.20 5.63
C ALA A 184 -8.08 12.74 5.53
#